data_AF-S6TZ55-F1
#
_entry.id   AF-S6TZ55-F1
#
_cell.length_a   1.000
_cell.length_b   1.000
_cell.length_c   1.000
_cell.angle_alpha   90.00
_cell.angle_beta   90.00
_cell.angle_gamma   90.00
#
_symmetry.space_group_name_H-M   'P 1'
#
loop_
_entity.id
_entity.type
_entity.pdbx_description
1 polymer ?
#
loop_
_entity_poly.entity_id
_entity_poly.type
_entity_poly.pdbx_seq_one_letter_code
_entity_poly.pdbx_strand_id
1 'polypeptide(L)'
;MTYKLPTTATAPFCPSATTDSVAIPPNASLLRKMMLFVGPGLLVSIGYMDPGNWATAIEAGSRFGYSLLFVVVLASLSGMVLQNLCSRLGIATGRDLAQLSAVRYSRNVAKGQWLLAELSIIA
;
A
#
# COMPACT_ATOMS: atom_id res chain seq x y z
N MET A 1 -10.83 -12.89 -41.19
CA MET A 1 -9.56 -12.29 -40.75
C MET A 1 -9.74 -11.79 -39.33
N THR A 2 -9.21 -12.51 -38.34
CA THR A 2 -9.44 -12.26 -36.91
C THR A 2 -8.42 -11.26 -36.40
N TYR A 3 -8.88 -10.06 -36.03
CA TYR A 3 -8.03 -9.01 -35.47
C TYR A 3 -7.67 -9.37 -34.02
N LYS A 4 -6.42 -9.76 -33.74
CA LYS A 4 -5.92 -9.91 -32.36
C LYS A 4 -5.48 -8.53 -31.86
N LEU A 5 -6.08 -8.10 -30.74
CA LEU A 5 -5.65 -6.88 -30.04
C LEU A 5 -4.21 -7.04 -29.54
N PRO A 6 -3.38 -5.99 -29.61
CA PRO A 6 -2.01 -6.01 -29.09
C PRO A 6 -2.02 -6.22 -27.57
N THR A 7 -1.29 -7.22 -27.09
CA THR A 7 -1.19 -7.60 -25.66
C THR A 7 -0.12 -6.82 -24.89
N THR A 8 0.53 -5.85 -25.52
CA THR A 8 1.52 -4.96 -24.91
C THR A 8 1.08 -3.52 -25.05
N ALA A 9 0.90 -2.81 -23.94
CA ALA A 9 0.60 -1.39 -23.91
C ALA A 9 1.83 -0.59 -24.35
N THR A 10 1.99 -0.38 -25.66
CA THR A 10 3.05 0.45 -26.26
C THR A 10 2.66 1.93 -26.15
N ALA A 11 2.43 2.41 -24.93
CA ALA A 11 2.32 3.83 -24.71
C ALA A 11 3.74 4.43 -24.65
N PRO A 12 4.05 5.53 -25.36
CA PRO A 12 5.39 6.12 -25.37
C PRO A 12 5.87 6.62 -23.99
N PHE A 13 4.98 6.66 -23.00
CA PHE A 13 5.27 6.99 -21.60
C PHE A 13 5.44 5.77 -20.67
N CYS A 14 5.14 4.56 -21.14
CA CYS A 14 5.34 3.32 -20.40
C CYS A 14 6.53 2.57 -20.98
N PRO A 15 7.78 2.82 -20.51
CA PRO A 15 8.84 1.87 -20.75
C PRO A 15 8.42 0.54 -20.12
N SER A 16 8.20 -0.48 -20.95
CA SER A 16 7.83 -1.85 -20.55
C SER A 16 8.99 -2.61 -19.88
N ALA A 17 9.93 -1.87 -19.28
CA ALA A 17 11.14 -2.36 -18.64
C ALA A 17 11.41 -1.55 -17.37
N THR A 18 10.57 -1.69 -16.34
CA THR A 18 10.96 -1.34 -14.97
C THR A 18 11.73 -2.52 -14.34
N THR A 19 12.83 -2.92 -14.98
CA THR A 19 13.77 -3.92 -14.47
C THR A 19 14.96 -3.28 -13.75
N ASP A 20 15.03 -1.95 -13.68
CA ASP A 20 16.10 -1.28 -12.97
C ASP A 20 15.73 -1.15 -11.48
N SER A 21 15.98 -2.21 -10.72
CA SER A 21 16.08 -2.10 -9.26
C SER A 21 17.14 -1.04 -8.93
N VAL A 22 16.76 0.00 -8.19
CA VAL A 22 17.68 1.08 -7.80
C VAL A 22 18.87 0.47 -7.05
N ALA A 23 20.04 0.49 -7.68
CA ALA A 23 21.26 -0.04 -7.09
C ALA A 23 21.65 0.79 -5.86
N ILE A 24 21.64 0.16 -4.68
CA ILE A 24 22.01 0.84 -3.43
C ILE A 24 23.53 0.77 -3.28
N PRO A 25 24.23 1.92 -3.21
CA PRO A 25 25.67 1.92 -2.99
C PRO A 25 26.01 1.25 -1.64
N PRO A 26 26.87 0.22 -1.63
CA PRO A 26 27.16 -0.54 -0.40
C PRO A 26 27.83 0.33 0.68
N ASN A 27 28.62 1.32 0.26
CA ASN A 27 29.39 2.22 1.14
C ASN A 27 28.69 3.56 1.44
N ALA A 28 27.38 3.66 1.21
CA ALA A 28 26.62 4.87 1.55
C ALA A 28 26.28 4.95 3.04
N SER A 29 26.20 6.19 3.55
CA SER A 29 25.73 6.48 4.91
C SER A 29 24.32 5.96 5.14
N LEU A 30 24.01 5.60 6.39
CA LEU A 30 22.70 5.07 6.77
C LEU A 30 21.55 6.00 6.36
N LEU A 31 21.73 7.33 6.50
CA LEU A 31 20.76 8.33 6.07
C LEU A 31 20.48 8.29 4.56
N ARG A 32 21.53 8.13 3.74
CA ARG A 32 21.39 8.03 2.27
C ARG A 32 20.69 6.74 1.87
N LYS A 33 20.97 5.62 2.56
CA LYS A 33 20.25 4.36 2.37
C LYS A 33 18.78 4.49 2.76
N MET A 34 18.48 5.12 3.89
CA MET A 34 17.10 5.35 4.33
C MET A 34 16.34 6.19 3.29
N MET A 35 16.89 7.32 2.83
CA MET A 35 16.23 8.18 1.83
C MET A 35 15.86 7.43 0.54
N LEU A 36 16.68 6.46 0.10
CA LEU A 36 16.37 5.62 -1.06
C LEU A 36 15.15 4.70 -0.85
N PHE A 37 14.85 4.32 0.40
CA PHE A 37 13.74 3.42 0.77
C PHE A 37 12.50 4.13 1.30
N VAL A 38 12.50 5.46 1.41
CA VAL A 38 11.36 6.23 1.93
C VAL A 38 10.14 6.17 1.00
N GLY A 39 10.35 6.03 -0.32
CA GLY A 39 9.30 6.12 -1.35
C GLY A 39 8.07 5.25 -1.07
N PRO A 40 8.20 3.92 -0.91
CA PRO A 40 7.06 3.04 -0.64
C PRO A 40 6.30 3.39 0.64
N GLY A 41 7.01 3.81 1.71
CA GLY A 41 6.38 4.20 2.97
C GLY A 41 5.54 5.48 2.84
N LEU A 42 6.03 6.46 2.07
CA LEU A 42 5.28 7.70 1.80
C LEU A 42 4.01 7.44 0.99
N LEU A 43 4.09 6.60 -0.05
CA LEU A 43 2.92 6.26 -0.88
C LEU A 43 1.78 5.69 -0.05
N VAL A 44 2.09 4.79 0.90
CA VAL A 44 1.10 4.24 1.83
C VAL A 44 0.59 5.30 2.80
N SER A 45 1.49 6.14 3.35
CA SER A 45 1.13 7.13 4.37
C SER A 45 0.15 8.19 3.87
N ILE A 46 0.25 8.57 2.59
CA ILE A 46 -0.68 9.51 1.95
C ILE A 46 -2.11 8.95 1.93
N GLY A 47 -2.27 7.63 1.78
CA GLY A 47 -3.58 6.97 1.82
C GLY A 47 -4.30 7.08 3.17
N TYR A 48 -3.58 7.31 4.27
CA TYR A 48 -4.17 7.54 5.60
C TYR A 48 -4.56 9.01 5.85
N MET A 49 -4.16 9.91 4.95
CA MET A 49 -4.39 11.36 5.02
C MET A 49 -5.48 11.80 4.05
N ASP A 50 -6.54 11.00 3.94
CA ASP A 50 -7.68 11.27 3.09
C ASP A 50 -8.66 12.30 3.71
N PRO A 51 -9.42 13.05 2.89
CA PRO A 51 -10.40 14.02 3.39
C PRO A 51 -11.50 13.42 4.28
N GLY A 52 -11.80 12.12 4.14
CA GLY A 52 -12.81 11.43 4.94
C GLY A 52 -12.40 11.29 6.40
N ASN A 53 -11.13 10.93 6.63
CA ASN A 53 -10.55 10.89 7.98
C ASN A 53 -10.54 12.29 8.63
N TRP A 54 -10.24 13.34 7.85
CA TRP A 54 -10.23 14.73 8.34
C TRP A 54 -11.60 15.19 8.85
N ALA A 55 -12.67 14.90 8.11
CA ALA A 55 -14.02 15.29 8.52
C ALA A 55 -14.39 14.69 9.89
N THR A 56 -14.12 13.40 10.07
CA THR A 56 -14.39 12.69 11.32
C THR A 56 -13.53 13.22 12.46
N ALA A 57 -12.24 13.48 12.21
CA ALA A 57 -11.33 14.01 13.23
C ALA A 57 -11.72 15.43 13.68
N ILE A 58 -12.17 16.29 12.76
CA ILE A 58 -12.63 17.64 13.07
C ILE A 58 -13.94 17.61 13.84
N GLU A 59 -14.91 16.79 13.43
CA GLU A 59 -16.17 16.63 14.16
C GLU A 59 -15.92 16.10 15.58
N ALA A 60 -15.08 15.07 15.70
CA ALA A 60 -14.69 14.48 16.97
C ALA A 60 -13.99 15.50 17.87
N GLY A 61 -13.07 16.31 17.32
CA GLY A 61 -12.37 17.36 18.05
C GLY A 61 -13.30 18.48 18.52
N SER A 62 -14.29 18.86 17.70
CA SER A 62 -15.29 19.87 18.05
C SER A 62 -16.23 19.39 19.18
N ARG A 63 -16.60 18.11 19.19
CA ARG A 63 -17.52 17.53 20.18
C ARG A 63 -16.86 17.08 21.48
N PHE A 64 -15.68 16.46 21.39
CA PHE A 64 -15.02 15.78 22.51
C PHE A 64 -13.69 16.42 22.92
N GLY A 65 -13.28 17.51 22.26
CA GLY A 65 -12.00 18.17 22.51
C GLY A 65 -10.83 17.19 22.34
N TYR A 66 -9.93 17.17 23.31
CA TYR A 66 -8.71 16.35 23.29
C TYR A 66 -8.89 14.92 23.82
N SER A 67 -10.08 14.55 24.29
CA SER A 67 -10.34 13.24 24.93
C SER A 67 -10.05 12.06 23.99
N LEU A 68 -10.29 12.24 22.68
CA LEU A 68 -10.11 11.19 21.67
C LEU A 68 -8.68 11.08 21.11
N LEU A 69 -7.75 11.95 21.50
CA LEU A 69 -6.37 11.91 20.98
C LEU A 69 -5.69 10.56 21.25
N PHE A 70 -5.94 9.95 22.42
CA PHE A 70 -5.34 8.65 22.73
C PHE A 70 -5.84 7.56 21.78
N VAL A 71 -7.10 7.62 21.35
CA VAL A 71 -7.70 6.66 20.41
C VAL A 71 -7.02 6.79 19.05
N VAL A 72 -6.77 8.03 18.58
CA VAL A 72 -6.06 8.30 17.32
C VAL A 72 -4.64 7.74 17.36
N VAL A 73 -3.93 7.89 18.48
CA VAL A 73 -2.59 7.33 18.67
C VAL A 73 -2.63 5.79 18.64
N LEU A 74 -3.58 5.16 19.34
CA LEU A 74 -3.73 3.70 19.33
C LEU A 74 -4.08 3.17 17.94
N ALA A 75 -4.98 3.84 17.22
CA ALA A 75 -5.32 3.48 15.85
C ALA A 75 -4.09 3.58 14.94
N SER A 76 -3.32 4.67 15.03
CA SER A 76 -2.09 4.86 14.26
C SER A 76 -1.05 3.77 14.55
N LEU A 77 -0.86 3.40 15.82
CA LEU A 77 0.04 2.32 16.22
C LEU A 77 -0.40 0.96 15.66
N SER A 78 -1.70 0.65 15.68
CA SER A 78 -2.22 -0.57 15.06
C SER A 78 -1.95 -0.62 13.55
N GLY A 79 -2.14 0.51 12.85
CA GLY A 79 -1.83 0.64 11.42
C GLY A 79 -0.34 0.40 11.13
N MET A 80 0.56 0.98 11.94
CA MET A 80 2.01 0.77 11.82
C MET A 80 2.40 -0.71 12.00
N VAL A 81 1.79 -1.41 12.97
CA VAL A 81 2.05 -2.85 13.18
C VAL A 81 1.60 -3.66 11.97
N LEU A 82 0.40 -3.44 11.47
CA LEU A 82 -0.11 -4.15 10.29
C LEU A 82 0.73 -3.87 9.05
N GLN A 83 1.12 -2.61 8.82
CA GLN A 83 1.93 -2.22 7.68
C GLN A 83 3.34 -2.82 7.75
N ASN A 84 3.91 -2.96 8.95
CA ASN A 84 5.18 -3.63 9.19
C ASN A 84 5.09 -5.13 8.86
N LEU A 85 4.00 -5.79 9.25
CA LEU A 85 3.79 -7.20 8.89
C LEU A 85 3.66 -7.38 7.38
N CYS A 86 2.89 -6.52 6.70
CA CYS A 86 2.74 -6.55 5.25
C CYS A 86 4.07 -6.31 4.52
N SER A 87 4.88 -5.34 4.97
CA SER A 87 6.17 -5.06 4.35
C SER A 87 7.16 -6.21 4.58
N ARG A 88 7.21 -6.76 5.79
CA ARG A 88 8.04 -7.94 6.10
C ARG A 88 7.65 -9.16 5.28
N LEU A 89 6.35 -9.39 5.09
CA LEU A 89 5.84 -10.46 4.22
C LEU A 89 6.31 -10.26 2.78
N GLY A 90 6.15 -9.06 2.24
CA GLY A 90 6.57 -8.73 0.87
C GLY A 90 8.07 -8.87 0.65
N ILE A 91 8.89 -8.40 1.61
CA ILE A 91 10.35 -8.52 1.54
C ILE A 91 10.81 -9.98 1.67
N ALA A 92 10.21 -10.76 2.57
CA ALA A 92 10.64 -12.14 2.82
C ALA A 92 10.23 -13.11 1.71
N THR A 93 9.07 -12.88 1.07
CA THR A 93 8.51 -13.81 0.07
C THR A 93 8.69 -13.34 -1.37
N GLY A 94 8.97 -12.04 -1.59
CA GLY A 94 8.98 -11.42 -2.91
C GLY A 94 7.60 -11.37 -3.59
N ARG A 95 6.52 -11.62 -2.84
CA ARG A 95 5.14 -11.67 -3.33
C ARG A 95 4.25 -10.75 -2.50
N ASP A 96 3.22 -10.19 -3.13
CA ASP A 96 2.23 -9.40 -2.41
C ASP A 96 1.26 -10.29 -1.59
N LEU A 97 0.57 -9.65 -0.64
CA LEU A 97 -0.38 -10.33 0.24
C LEU A 97 -1.53 -10.99 -0.54
N ALA A 98 -1.99 -10.39 -1.64
CA ALA A 98 -3.09 -10.92 -2.43
C ALA A 98 -2.69 -12.20 -3.17
N GLN A 99 -1.48 -12.25 -3.74
CA GLN A 99 -0.92 -13.47 -4.34
C GLN A 99 -0.80 -14.60 -3.32
N LEU A 100 -0.30 -14.31 -2.12
CA LEU A 100 -0.17 -15.32 -1.06
C LEU A 100 -1.54 -15.80 -0.56
N SER A 101 -2.51 -14.89 -0.42
CA SER A 101 -3.88 -15.23 -0.05
C SER A 101 -4.56 -16.11 -1.11
N ALA A 102 -4.43 -15.75 -2.38
CA ALA A 102 -5.02 -16.49 -3.50
C ALA A 102 -4.45 -17.91 -3.65
N VAL A 103 -3.17 -18.12 -3.31
CA VAL A 103 -2.56 -19.45 -3.29
C VAL A 103 -2.98 -20.27 -2.06
N ARG A 104 -3.24 -19.61 -0.92
CA ARG A 104 -3.56 -20.29 0.34
C ARG A 104 -5.04 -20.66 0.48
N TYR A 105 -5.95 -19.85 -0.07
CA TYR A 105 -7.39 -20.02 0.08
C TYR A 105 -8.06 -20.63 -1.15
N SER A 106 -9.30 -21.11 -0.99
CA SER A 106 -10.09 -21.64 -2.11
C SER A 106 -10.46 -20.54 -3.09
N ARG A 107 -10.70 -20.91 -4.36
CA ARG A 107 -10.95 -19.96 -5.45
C ARG A 107 -12.14 -19.03 -5.22
N ASN A 108 -13.15 -19.48 -4.45
CA ASN A 108 -14.30 -18.66 -4.12
C ASN A 108 -13.97 -17.60 -3.06
N VAL A 109 -13.17 -17.96 -2.05
CA VAL A 109 -12.71 -17.02 -1.02
C VAL A 109 -11.78 -15.96 -1.63
N ALA A 110 -10.85 -16.38 -2.50
CA ALA A 110 -9.97 -15.44 -3.19
C ALA A 110 -10.75 -14.43 -4.06
N LYS A 111 -11.81 -14.88 -4.76
CA LYS A 111 -12.72 -13.98 -5.50
C LYS A 111 -13.47 -13.03 -4.58
N GLY A 112 -13.93 -13.52 -3.43
CA GLY A 112 -14.57 -12.69 -2.41
C GLY A 112 -13.63 -11.61 -1.87
N GLN A 113 -12.38 -11.97 -1.55
CA GLN A 113 -11.35 -11.03 -1.11
C GLN A 113 -11.02 -10.00 -2.19
N TRP A 114 -10.92 -10.42 -3.45
CA TRP A 114 -10.71 -9.50 -4.57
C TRP A 114 -11.85 -8.50 -4.70
N LEU A 115 -13.12 -8.96 -4.66
CA LEU A 115 -14.27 -8.08 -4.77
C LEU A 115 -14.35 -7.09 -3.60
N LEU A 116 -14.04 -7.52 -2.38
CA LEU A 116 -13.97 -6.63 -1.22
C LEU A 116 -12.87 -5.58 -1.37
N ALA A 117 -11.71 -5.94 -1.94
CA ALA A 117 -10.63 -5.01 -2.19
C ALA A 117 -11.00 -3.97 -3.27
N GLU A 118 -11.67 -4.38 -4.35
CA GLU A 118 -12.19 -3.48 -5.39
C GLU A 118 -13.24 -2.50 -4.81
N LEU A 119 -14.17 -3.00 -4.01
CA LEU A 119 -15.14 -2.13 -3.34
C LEU A 119 -14.47 -1.15 -2.36
N SER A 120 -13.42 -1.60 -1.66
CA SER A 120 -12.69 -0.79 -0.69
C SER A 120 -11.84 0.31 -1.32
N ILE A 121 -11.40 0.18 -2.57
CA ILE A 121 -10.62 1.24 -3.25
C ILE A 121 -11.53 2.23 -4.00
N ILE A 122 -12.77 1.82 -4.31
CA ILE A 122 -13.79 2.70 -4.90
C ILE A 122 -14.42 3.60 -3.84
N ALA A 123 -14.61 3.07 -2.63
CA ALA A 123 -15.13 3.80 -1.47
C ALA A 123 -14.10 4.76 -0.89
#